data_AF-A0A6A7M185-F1
#
_entry.id   AF-A0A6A7M185-F1
#
_cell.length_a   1.000
_cell.length_b   1.000
_cell.length_c   1.000
_cell.angle_alpha   90.00
_cell.angle_beta   90.00
_cell.angle_gamma   90.00
#
_symmetry.space_group_name_H-M   'P 1'
#
loop_
_entity.id
_entity.type
_entity.pdbx_description
1 polymer ?
#
loop_
_entity_poly.entity_id
_entity_poly.type
_entity_poly.pdbx_seq_one_letter_code
_entity_poly.pdbx_strand_id
1 'polypeptide(L)' 'MTKYLVLAAILLGTTACGDTWGQRAVTGGGIGAGSGAIIGALTPIGILPGALVGTAVGAGVGAATAPRY' A
#
# COMPACT_ATOMS: atom_id res chain seq x y z
N MET A 1 3.94 6.96 21.10
CA MET A 1 3.31 7.26 19.80
C MET A 1 3.68 6.21 18.74
N THR A 2 4.95 6.05 18.36
CA THR A 2 5.42 5.13 17.29
C THR A 2 5.02 3.66 17.49
N LYS A 3 5.03 3.17 18.74
CA LYS A 3 4.62 1.79 19.08
C LYS A 3 3.18 1.46 18.67
N TYR A 4 2.27 2.43 18.79
CA TYR A 4 0.86 2.26 18.42
C TYR A 4 0.66 2.32 16.90
N LEU A 5 1.45 3.13 16.18
CA LEU A 5 1.43 3.17 14.72
C LEU A 5 1.93 1.85 14.11
N VAL A 6 2.97 1.25 14.68
CA VAL A 6 3.47 -0.06 14.24
C VAL A 6 2.44 -1.15 14.54
N LEU A 7 1.81 -1.14 15.72
CA LEU A 7 0.72 -2.08 16.04
C LEU A 7 -0.46 -1.91 15.09
N ALA A 8 -0.87 -0.67 14.79
CA ALA A 8 -1.93 -0.38 13.85
C ALA A 8 -1.58 -0.84 12.43
N ALA A 9 -0.35 -0.61 11.97
CA ALA A 9 0.12 -1.10 10.67
C ALA A 9 0.14 -2.63 10.58
N ILE A 10 0.50 -3.32 11.67
CA ILE A 10 0.45 -4.79 11.74
C ILE A 10 -0.99 -5.29 11.74
N LEU A 11 -1.86 -4.70 12.56
CA LEU A 11 -3.30 -5.04 12.61
C LEU A 11 -3.99 -4.80 11.26
N LEU A 12 -3.74 -3.63 10.65
CA LEU A 12 -4.24 -3.32 9.31
C LEU A 12 -3.60 -4.22 8.26
N GLY A 13 -2.33 -4.60 8.36
CA GLY A 13 -1.68 -5.54 7.45
C GLY A 13 -2.28 -6.95 7.53
N THR A 14 -2.64 -7.40 8.74
CA THR A 14 -3.30 -8.69 8.95
C THR A 14 -4.74 -8.72 8.45
N THR A 15 -5.49 -7.60 8.56
CA THR A 15 -6.84 -7.49 7.98
C THR A 15 -6.84 -7.09 6.49
N ALA A 16 -5.76 -6.50 6.00
CA ALA A 16 -5.50 -6.17 4.59
C ALA A 16 -5.21 -7.39 3.72
N CYS A 17 -4.94 -8.54 4.33
CA CYS A 17 -4.99 -9.85 3.68
C CYS A 17 -6.46 -10.22 3.32
N GLY A 18 -7.27 -9.23 2.93
CA GLY A 18 -8.66 -9.41 2.58
C GLY A 18 -8.79 -10.47 1.50
N ASP A 19 -9.81 -11.30 1.63
CA ASP A 19 -10.09 -12.36 0.67
C ASP A 19 -10.66 -11.84 -0.65
N THR A 20 -11.08 -10.57 -0.69
CA THR A 20 -11.66 -9.95 -1.88
C THR A 20 -10.67 -9.07 -2.63
N TRP A 21 -10.83 -9.03 -3.96
CA TRP A 21 -10.05 -8.21 -4.88
C TRP A 21 -10.01 -6.73 -4.51
N GLY A 22 -11.15 -6.16 -4.09
CA GLY A 22 -11.26 -4.75 -3.73
C GLY A 22 -10.49 -4.40 -2.45
N GLN A 23 -10.56 -5.25 -1.43
CA GLN A 23 -9.84 -4.99 -0.16
C GLN A 23 -8.33 -5.02 -0.36
N ARG A 24 -7.80 -5.97 -1.13
CA ARG A 24 -6.36 -6.03 -1.44
C ARG A 24 -5.90 -4.91 -2.35
N ALA A 25 -6.71 -4.49 -3.31
CA ALA A 25 -6.38 -3.36 -4.17
C ALA A 25 -6.27 -2.05 -3.37
N VAL A 26 -7.23 -1.78 -2.49
CA VAL A 26 -7.23 -0.54 -1.68
C VAL A 26 -6.07 -0.53 -0.67
N THR A 27 -5.78 -1.66 -0.03
CA THR A 27 -4.68 -1.75 0.94
C THR A 27 -3.32 -1.78 0.27
N GLY A 28 -3.15 -2.54 -0.82
CA GLY A 28 -1.95 -2.50 -1.65
C GLY A 28 -1.69 -1.10 -2.20
N GLY A 29 -2.74 -0.40 -2.63
CA GLY A 29 -2.67 1.00 -3.06
C GLY A 29 -2.24 1.95 -1.94
N GLY A 30 -2.81 1.80 -0.74
CA GLY A 30 -2.43 2.63 0.42
C GLY A 30 -0.99 2.42 0.87
N ILE A 31 -0.54 1.16 0.94
CA ILE A 31 0.85 0.82 1.29
C ILE A 31 1.79 1.34 0.20
N GLY A 32 1.45 1.11 -1.06
CA GLY A 32 2.18 1.61 -2.21
C GLY A 32 2.26 3.14 -2.25
N ALA A 33 1.21 3.85 -1.83
CA ALA A 33 1.24 5.31 -1.67
C ALA A 33 2.31 5.75 -0.67
N GLY A 34 2.33 5.10 0.50
CA GLY A 34 3.24 5.47 1.58
C GLY A 34 4.70 5.17 1.23
N SER A 35 4.98 3.96 0.75
CA SER A 35 6.34 3.58 0.34
C SER A 35 6.78 4.33 -0.91
N GLY A 36 5.89 4.51 -1.90
CA GLY A 36 6.12 5.30 -3.10
C GLY A 36 6.36 6.78 -2.80
N ALA A 37 5.67 7.38 -1.83
CA ALA A 37 5.91 8.75 -1.38
C ALA A 37 7.30 8.90 -0.74
N ILE A 38 7.72 7.93 0.08
CA ILE A 38 9.06 7.93 0.71
C ILE A 38 10.14 7.80 -0.37
N ILE A 39 9.99 6.86 -1.30
CA ILE A 39 10.95 6.67 -2.39
C ILE A 39 10.94 7.89 -3.33
N GLY A 40 9.77 8.45 -3.61
CA GLY A 40 9.59 9.69 -4.37
C GLY A 40 10.22 10.91 -3.69
N ALA A 41 10.23 10.96 -2.35
CA ALA A 41 10.92 11.99 -1.58
C ALA A 41 12.45 11.88 -1.68
N LEU A 42 12.96 10.65 -1.78
CA LEU A 42 14.39 10.34 -1.88
C LEU A 42 14.93 10.44 -3.32
N THR A 43 14.06 10.47 -4.31
CA THR A 43 14.42 10.54 -5.73
C THR A 43 14.09 11.93 -6.29
N PRO A 44 14.75 12.39 -7.37
CA PRO A 44 14.46 13.67 -8.01
C PRO A 44 13.08 13.71 -8.70
N ILE A 45 12.34 12.61 -8.66
CA ILE A 45 11.01 12.46 -9.27
C ILE A 45 9.96 13.22 -8.43
N GLY A 46 10.12 13.25 -7.11
CA GLY A 46 9.24 13.97 -6.18
C GLY A 46 8.20 13.07 -5.49
N ILE A 47 7.72 13.54 -4.33
CA ILE A 47 6.81 12.80 -3.43
C ILE A 47 5.51 12.43 -4.13
N LEU A 48 4.91 13.37 -4.85
CA LEU A 48 3.60 13.22 -5.49
C LEU A 48 3.62 12.15 -6.59
N PRO A 49 4.54 12.19 -7.57
CA PRO A 49 4.62 11.14 -8.58
C PRO A 49 5.09 9.79 -8.01
N GLY A 50 5.99 9.77 -7.02
CA GLY A 50 6.36 8.52 -6.34
C GLY A 50 5.17 7.87 -5.63
N ALA A 51 4.34 8.66 -4.95
CA ALA A 51 3.11 8.20 -4.33
C ALA A 51 2.10 7.69 -5.37
N LEU A 52 1.98 8.38 -6.51
CA LEU A 52 1.05 8.00 -7.60
C LEU A 52 1.45 6.68 -8.26
N VAL A 53 2.75 6.49 -8.52
CA VAL A 53 3.27 5.23 -9.08
C VAL A 53 3.12 4.11 -8.05
N GLY A 54 3.46 4.41 -6.80
CA GLY A 54 3.32 3.48 -5.70
C GLY A 54 1.86 3.04 -5.48
N THR A 55 0.89 3.95 -5.50
CA THR A 55 -0.54 3.60 -5.40
C THR A 55 -0.98 2.75 -6.58
N ALA A 56 -0.62 3.13 -7.81
CA ALA A 56 -1.04 2.41 -9.01
C ALA A 56 -0.48 0.98 -9.03
N VAL A 57 0.82 0.82 -8.76
CA VAL A 57 1.47 -0.50 -8.72
C VAL A 57 0.97 -1.31 -7.53
N GLY A 58 0.89 -0.70 -6.35
CA GLY A 58 0.43 -1.38 -5.14
C GLY A 58 -1.03 -1.85 -5.25
N ALA A 59 -1.92 -1.04 -5.82
CA ALA A 59 -3.31 -1.42 -6.05
C ALA A 59 -3.44 -2.49 -7.14
N GLY A 60 -2.69 -2.38 -8.23
CA GLY A 60 -2.68 -3.36 -9.31
C GLY A 60 -2.19 -4.73 -8.83
N VAL A 61 -1.09 -4.77 -8.08
CA VAL A 61 -0.55 -6.01 -7.50
C VAL A 61 -1.51 -6.58 -6.46
N GLY A 62 -2.09 -5.73 -5.59
CA GLY A 62 -3.10 -6.17 -4.62
C GLY A 62 -4.31 -6.82 -5.29
N ALA A 63 -4.82 -6.23 -6.38
CA ALA A 63 -5.92 -6.80 -7.16
C ALA A 63 -5.52 -8.10 -7.87
N ALA A 64 -4.31 -8.15 -8.44
CA ALA A 64 -3.82 -9.31 -9.20
C ALA A 64 -3.56 -10.53 -8.31
N THR A 65 -3.15 -10.32 -7.06
CA THR A 65 -2.81 -11.39 -6.10
C THR A 65 -3.99 -11.80 -5.22
N ALA A 66 -5.21 -11.32 -5.51
CA ALA A 66 -6.39 -11.69 -4.77
C ALA A 66 -6.73 -13.18 -4.96
N PRO A 67 -7.09 -13.90 -3.88
CA PRO A 67 -7.42 -15.31 -3.98
C PRO A 67 -8.72 -15.48 -4.80
N ARG A 68 -8.71 -16.49 -5.68
CA ARG A 68 -9.84 -16.87 -6.53
C ARG A 68 -10.34 -18.22 -6.03
N TYR A 69 -11.16 -18.20 -4.98
CA TYR A 69 -11.89 -19.37 -4.51
C TYR A 69 -13.35 -19.31 -4.99
#